data_AF-A0A3G6RUS8-F1
#
_entry.id   AF-A0A3G6RUS8-F1
#
_cell.length_a   1.000
_cell.length_b   1.000
_cell.length_c   1.000
_cell.angle_alpha   90.00
_cell.angle_beta   90.00
_cell.angle_gamma   90.00
#
_symmetry.space_group_name_H-M   'P 1'
#
loop_
_entity.id
_entity.type
_entity.pdbx_description
1 polymer ?
#
loop_
_entity_poly.entity_id
_entity_poly.type
_entity_poly.pdbx_seq_one_letter_code
_entity_poly.pdbx_strand_id
1 'polypeptide(L)' 'MEPKGERSLREIRNLITQQYYQCQNYLDLMKNGEGVLYKTTMSVNNLGKINVYEYIYFLSLHAQRHITQMGNNQSEMIKN' A
#
# COMPACT_ATOMS: atom_id res chain seq x y z
N MET A 1 6.15 3.87 10.56
CA MET A 1 5.04 3.40 11.41
C MET A 1 5.45 2.05 11.97
N GLU A 2 5.31 1.84 13.29
CA GLU A 2 5.70 0.59 13.95
C GLU A 2 4.45 -0.23 14.32
N PRO A 3 4.35 -1.51 13.91
CA PRO A 3 3.26 -2.38 14.33
C PRO A 3 3.47 -2.79 15.80
N LYS A 4 2.55 -2.40 16.69
CA LYS A 4 2.60 -2.74 18.12
C LYS A 4 2.01 -4.11 18.47
N GLY A 5 1.46 -4.83 17.48
CA GLY A 5 0.81 -6.14 17.68
C GLY A 5 -0.56 -6.09 18.37
N GLU A 6 -1.11 -4.89 18.65
CA GLU A 6 -2.32 -4.71 19.45
C GLU A 6 -3.63 -4.82 18.64
N ARG A 7 -3.58 -4.81 17.30
CA ARG A 7 -4.78 -4.77 16.45
C ARG A 7 -5.35 -6.16 16.22
N SER A 8 -6.67 -6.28 16.35
CA SER A 8 -7.40 -7.50 16.02
C SER A 8 -7.40 -7.79 14.51
N LEU A 9 -7.60 -9.07 14.15
CA LEU A 9 -7.73 -9.47 12.73
C LEU A 9 -8.86 -8.72 12.01
N ARG A 10 -9.97 -8.43 12.71
CA ARG A 10 -11.10 -7.68 12.14
C ARG A 10 -10.68 -6.25 11.79
N GLU A 11 -9.96 -5.58 12.68
CA GLU A 11 -9.48 -4.23 12.42
C GLU A 11 -8.48 -4.19 11.27
N ILE A 12 -7.55 -5.16 11.21
CA ILE A 12 -6.59 -5.26 10.11
C ILE A 12 -7.32 -5.42 8.77
N ARG A 13 -8.30 -6.32 8.68
CA ARG A 13 -9.12 -6.49 7.46
C ARG A 13 -9.86 -5.21 7.08
N ASN A 14 -10.49 -4.56 8.05
CA ASN A 14 -11.22 -3.32 7.81
C ASN A 14 -10.31 -2.21 7.27
N LEU A 15 -9.11 -2.04 7.84
CA LEU A 15 -8.15 -1.04 7.38
C LEU A 15 -7.72 -1.29 5.93
N ILE A 16 -7.39 -2.54 5.59
CA ILE A 16 -7.00 -2.90 4.21
C ILE A 16 -8.15 -2.57 3.24
N THR A 17 -9.38 -2.98 3.56
CA THR A 17 -10.55 -2.71 2.73
C THR A 17 -10.82 -1.20 2.58
N GLN A 18 -10.74 -0.44 3.68
CA GLN A 18 -10.92 1.01 3.65
C GLN A 18 -9.86 1.70 2.79
N GLN A 19 -8.60 1.33 2.95
CA GLN A 19 -7.49 1.90 2.16
C GLN A 19 -7.64 1.57 0.68
N TYR A 20 -8.07 0.34 0.35
CA TYR A 20 -8.38 -0.05 -1.02
C TYR A 20 -9.44 0.87 -1.65
N TYR A 21 -10.60 1.03 -1.01
CA TYR A 21 -11.66 1.90 -1.53
C TYR A 21 -11.25 3.37 -1.61
N GLN A 22 -10.47 3.86 -0.64
CA GLN A 22 -9.93 5.21 -0.68
C GLN A 22 -9.04 5.43 -1.90
N CYS A 23 -8.15 4.49 -2.21
CA CYS A 23 -7.28 4.58 -3.38
C CYS A 23 -8.11 4.60 -4.68
N GLN A 24 -9.10 3.72 -4.80
CA GLN A 24 -9.97 3.70 -5.99
C GLN A 24 -10.75 5.00 -6.15
N ASN A 25 -11.34 5.52 -5.08
CA ASN A 25 -12.07 6.78 -5.11
C ASN A 25 -11.20 7.95 -5.59
N TYR A 26 -9.92 7.98 -5.19
CA TYR A 26 -8.99 9.01 -5.68
C TYR A 26 -8.67 8.86 -7.17
N LEU A 27 -8.52 7.63 -7.67
CA LEU A 27 -8.32 7.39 -9.10
C LEU A 27 -9.56 7.82 -9.92
N ASP A 28 -10.76 7.54 -9.43
CA ASP A 28 -12.00 7.97 -10.08
C ASP A 28 -12.18 9.49 -10.06
N LEU A 29 -11.86 10.13 -8.93
CA LEU A 29 -11.93 11.58 -8.77
C LEU A 29 -10.97 12.31 -9.70
N MET A 30 -9.77 11.77 -9.89
CA MET A 30 -8.70 12.35 -10.70
C MET A 30 -8.56 11.62 -12.04
N LYS A 31 -9.66 11.21 -12.66
CA LYS A 31 -9.62 10.38 -13.88
C LYS A 31 -9.10 11.09 -15.14
N ASN A 32 -8.99 12.42 -15.13
CA ASN A 32 -8.57 13.20 -16.30
C ASN A 32 -7.09 13.63 -16.24
N GLY A 33 -6.30 13.07 -15.33
CA GLY A 33 -4.87 13.37 -15.21
C GLY A 33 -4.50 14.39 -14.12
N GLU A 34 -5.47 14.85 -13.33
CA GLU A 34 -5.28 15.83 -12.26
C GLU A 34 -4.20 15.39 -11.25
N GLY A 35 -4.05 14.09 -11.02
CA GLY A 35 -3.08 13.51 -10.09
C GLY A 35 -1.60 13.73 -10.47
N VAL A 36 -1.28 14.07 -11.73
CA VAL A 36 0.09 14.40 -12.15
C VAL A 36 0.56 15.74 -11.55
N LEU A 37 -0.38 16.67 -11.33
CA LEU A 37 -0.08 18.04 -10.92
C LEU A 37 0.32 18.12 -9.43
N TYR A 38 -0.07 17.14 -8.62
CA TYR A 38 0.18 17.11 -7.19
C TYR A 38 1.29 16.12 -6.87
N LYS A 39 2.35 16.61 -6.21
CA LYS A 39 3.54 15.81 -5.89
C LYS A 39 3.77 15.76 -4.39
N THR A 40 4.19 14.60 -3.91
CA THR A 40 4.62 14.39 -2.52
C THR A 40 6.09 13.98 -2.49
N THR A 41 6.80 14.42 -1.45
CA THR A 41 8.19 14.02 -1.24
C THR A 41 8.23 12.69 -0.49
N MET A 42 8.90 11.70 -1.08
CA MET A 42 9.15 10.39 -0.51
C MET A 42 10.63 10.30 -0.13
N SER A 43 10.92 10.08 1.16
CA SER A 43 12.29 9.89 1.64
C SER A 43 12.77 8.44 1.52
N VAL A 44 11.88 7.49 1.25
CA VAL A 44 12.25 6.08 1.09
C VAL A 44 13.11 5.89 -0.16
N ASN A 45 14.26 5.21 -0.02
CA ASN A 45 15.15 4.86 -1.13
C ASN A 45 15.52 6.01 -2.08
N ASN A 46 15.62 7.26 -1.58
CA ASN A 46 15.88 8.44 -2.41
C ASN A 46 14.90 8.61 -3.59
N LEU A 47 13.65 8.16 -3.45
CA LEU A 47 12.65 8.23 -4.52
C LEU A 47 12.36 9.68 -4.98
N GLY A 48 12.60 10.66 -4.11
CA GLY A 48 12.40 12.08 -4.44
C GLY A 48 10.92 12.45 -4.42
N LYS A 49 10.47 13.23 -5.40
CA LYS A 49 9.06 13.66 -5.52
C LYS A 49 8.33 12.79 -6.52
N ILE A 50 7.21 12.22 -6.11
CA ILE A 50 6.33 11.44 -6.98
C ILE A 50 4.92 12.03 -7.01
N ASN A 51 4.20 11.81 -8.10
CA ASN A 51 2.82 12.24 -8.27
C ASN A 51 1.82 11.28 -7.60
N VAL A 52 0.54 11.65 -7.57
CA VAL A 52 -0.47 10.86 -6.85
C VAL A 52 -0.68 9.47 -7.44
N TYR A 53 -0.62 9.32 -8.77
CA TYR A 53 -0.76 8.02 -9.42
C TYR A 53 0.45 7.12 -9.12
N GLU A 54 1.66 7.69 -9.20
CA GLU A 54 2.89 6.99 -8.83
C GLU A 54 2.85 6.55 -7.36
N TYR A 55 2.31 7.38 -6.47
CA TYR A 55 2.17 7.07 -5.05
C TYR A 55 1.19 5.90 -4.80
N ILE A 56 0.03 5.90 -5.46
CA ILE A 56 -0.94 4.80 -5.37
C ILE A 56 -0.36 3.52 -5.99
N TYR A 57 0.33 3.61 -7.13
CA TYR A 57 1.00 2.46 -7.74
C TYR A 57 2.10 1.89 -6.83
N PHE A 58 2.88 2.75 -6.18
CA PHE A 58 3.90 2.34 -5.24
C PHE A 58 3.31 1.58 -4.03
N LEU A 59 2.14 1.98 -3.54
CA LEU A 59 1.41 1.23 -2.50
C LEU A 59 1.08 -0.19 -2.95
N SER A 60 0.60 -0.37 -4.19
CA SER A 60 0.31 -1.68 -4.76
C SER A 60 1.55 -2.56 -4.88
N LEU A 61 2.69 -2.01 -5.32
CA LEU A 61 3.97 -2.73 -5.36
C LEU A 61 4.42 -3.18 -3.97
N HIS A 62 4.23 -2.32 -2.97
CA HIS A 62 4.57 -2.64 -1.58
C HIS A 62 3.70 -3.79 -1.03
N ALA A 63 2.39 -3.73 -1.27
CA ALA A 63 1.48 -4.81 -0.90
C ALA A 63 1.86 -6.14 -1.58
N GLN A 64 2.19 -6.11 -2.88
CA GLN A 64 2.62 -7.31 -3.62
C GLN A 64 3.87 -7.94 -3.02
N ARG A 65 4.87 -7.14 -2.65
CA ARG A 65 6.09 -7.64 -1.98
C ARG A 65 5.74 -8.35 -0.67
N HIS A 66 4.85 -7.79 0.14
CA HIS A 66 4.42 -8.41 1.40
C HIS A 66 3.63 -9.69 1.19
N ILE A 67 2.78 -9.75 0.16
CA ILE A 67 2.07 -10.99 -0.22
C ILE A 67 3.07 -12.10 -0.54
N THR A 68 4.11 -11.81 -1.32
CA THR A 68 5.17 -12.78 -1.60
C THR A 68 5.86 -13.22 -0.31
N GLN A 69 6.19 -12.29 0.59
CA GLN A 69 6.81 -12.64 1.87
C GLN A 69 5.90 -13.51 2.75
N MET A 70 4.59 -13.23 2.79
CA MET A 70 3.62 -14.07 3.51
C MET A 70 3.55 -15.49 2.92
N GLY A 71 3.62 -15.64 1.60
CA GLY A 71 3.70 -16.96 0.94
C GLY A 71 4.94 -17.76 1.32
N ASN A 72 6.10 -17.08 1.44
CA ASN A 72 7.33 -17.71 1.91
C ASN A 72 7.20 -18.18 3.37
N ASN A 73 6.69 -17.31 4.24
CA ASN A 73 6.46 -17.63 5.66
C ASN A 73 5.53 -18.84 5.82
N GLN A 74 4.45 -18.90 5.04
CA GLN A 74 3.54 -20.04 5.03
C GLN A 74 4.26 -21.34 4.61
N SER A 75 5.13 -21.26 3.61
CA SER A 75 5.90 -22.41 3.14
C SER A 75 6.91 -22.91 4.17
N GLU A 76 7.55 -22.00 4.93
CA GLU A 76 8.43 -22.34 6.05
C GLU A 76 7.67 -23.00 7.20
N MET A 77 6.47 -22.50 7.52
CA MET A 77 5.61 -23.06 8.56
C MET A 77 5.16 -24.49 8.25
N ILE A 78 4.98 -24.86 6.98
CA ILE A 78 4.55 -26.23 6.58
C ILE A 78 5.73 -27.22 6.62
N LYS A 79 6.98 -26.75 6.52
CA LYS A 79 8.18 -27.60 6.52
C LYS A 79 8.68 -27.96 7.92
N ASN A 80 8.21 -27.26 8.95
CA ASN A 80 8.57 -27.45 10.36
C ASN A 80 7.40 -28.08 11.13
#